data_AF-A0A1Q6U1M4-F1
#
_entry.id   AF-A0A1Q6U1M4-F1
#
_cell.length_a   1.000
_cell.length_b   1.000
_cell.length_c   1.000
_cell.angle_alpha   90.00
_cell.angle_beta   90.00
_cell.angle_gamma   90.00
#
_symmetry.space_group_name_H-M   'P 1'
#
loop_
_entity.id
_entity.type
_entity.pdbx_description
1 polymer ?
#
loop_
_entity_poly.entity_id
_entity_poly.type
_entity_poly.pdbx_seq_one_letter_code
_entity_poly.pdbx_strand_id
1 'polypeptide(L)'
;MITLGIVGVVAALTIPNLVANYKAHQLRTAFFKGYSMLTQAFEQYHKDTACSTTDCLPTYFYKYMRPYFKIAKYCQVDNNLNDKDCFKRATTDASYKNFSKTLTGISTYMFDDGQFVTVDGMLVTFEQQTSANRKVFVGLDTTGRQKGPNILGQDLFLFQIVNKGDRGFLLPVGAEGTAYTGDNYCSLTSHETMNGYACAAKALAEKDFFKKLK
;
A
#
# COMPACT_ATOMS: atom_id res chain seq x y z
N MET A 1 51.45 -11.30 6.54
CA MET A 1 50.13 -10.91 7.06
C MET A 1 49.59 -9.74 6.25
N ILE A 2 48.91 -10.00 5.12
CA ILE A 2 48.21 -8.97 4.30
C ILE A 2 46.86 -9.52 3.75
N THR A 3 46.60 -10.81 3.88
CA THR A 3 45.42 -11.46 3.28
C THR A 3 44.12 -11.30 4.09
N LEU A 4 44.19 -11.18 5.42
CA LEU A 4 43.01 -10.98 6.27
C LEU A 4 42.42 -9.56 6.20
N GLY A 5 43.23 -8.54 5.86
CA GLY A 5 42.76 -7.16 5.71
C GLY A 5 41.95 -6.93 4.42
N ILE A 6 42.35 -7.57 3.31
CA ILE A 6 41.71 -7.40 2.00
C ILE A 6 40.38 -8.16 1.94
N VAL A 7 40.33 -9.39 2.47
CA VAL A 7 39.09 -10.18 2.51
C VAL A 7 38.06 -9.55 3.46
N GLY A 8 38.49 -8.96 4.58
CA GLY A 8 37.60 -8.24 5.50
C GLY A 8 36.96 -6.98 4.88
N VAL A 9 37.70 -6.22 4.07
CA VAL A 9 37.19 -5.01 3.39
C VAL A 9 36.23 -5.35 2.24
N VAL A 10 36.50 -6.41 1.48
CA VAL A 10 35.65 -6.81 0.34
C VAL A 10 34.36 -7.50 0.80
N ALA A 11 34.41 -8.33 1.84
CA ALA A 11 33.20 -8.90 2.46
C ALA A 11 32.30 -7.81 3.08
N ALA A 12 32.91 -6.77 3.67
CA ALA A 12 32.17 -5.66 4.28
C ALA A 12 31.45 -4.73 3.29
N LEU A 13 31.89 -4.64 2.02
CA LEU A 13 31.21 -3.81 1.00
C LEU A 13 30.24 -4.61 0.11
N THR A 14 30.46 -5.91 -0.03
CA THR A 14 29.60 -6.77 -0.86
C THR A 14 28.36 -7.26 -0.09
N ILE A 15 28.47 -7.55 1.21
CA ILE A 15 27.34 -8.04 2.01
C ILE A 15 26.26 -6.96 2.19
N PRO A 16 26.54 -5.70 2.58
CA PRO A 16 25.51 -4.68 2.73
C PRO A 16 24.81 -4.35 1.41
N ASN A 17 25.56 -4.25 0.31
CA ASN A 17 24.99 -4.01 -1.02
C ASN A 17 24.15 -5.19 -1.50
N LEU A 18 24.57 -6.43 -1.26
CA LEU A 18 23.79 -7.61 -1.61
C LEU A 18 22.51 -7.70 -0.76
N VAL A 19 22.59 -7.45 0.54
CA VAL A 19 21.44 -7.45 1.47
C VAL A 19 20.45 -6.34 1.11
N ALA A 20 20.93 -5.13 0.81
CA ALA A 20 20.08 -4.02 0.36
C ALA A 20 19.37 -4.35 -0.97
N ASN A 21 20.09 -4.90 -1.94
CA ASN A 21 19.52 -5.33 -3.21
C ASN A 21 18.51 -6.48 -3.04
N TYR A 22 18.77 -7.42 -2.13
CA TYR A 22 17.85 -8.49 -1.82
C TYR A 22 16.55 -7.97 -1.19
N LYS A 23 16.64 -7.07 -0.19
CA LYS A 23 15.45 -6.41 0.39
C LYS A 23 14.66 -5.62 -0.64
N ALA A 24 15.34 -4.84 -1.49
CA ALA A 24 14.70 -4.12 -2.58
C ALA A 24 13.97 -5.06 -3.55
N HIS A 25 14.59 -6.20 -3.88
CA HIS A 25 13.97 -7.22 -4.71
C HIS A 25 12.75 -7.87 -4.05
N GLN A 26 12.80 -8.15 -2.75
CA GLN A 26 11.67 -8.68 -1.98
C GLN A 26 10.50 -7.70 -1.95
N LEU A 27 10.73 -6.43 -1.63
CA LEU A 27 9.69 -5.39 -1.60
C LEU A 27 9.07 -5.19 -2.98
N ARG A 28 9.90 -5.12 -4.02
CA ARG A 28 9.43 -5.04 -5.42
C ARG A 28 8.53 -6.22 -5.77
N THR A 29 8.96 -7.44 -5.44
CA THR A 29 8.19 -8.66 -5.74
C THR A 29 6.86 -8.67 -4.98
N ALA A 30 6.86 -8.30 -3.71
CA ALA A 30 5.64 -8.20 -2.89
C ALA A 30 4.67 -7.15 -3.45
N PHE A 31 5.18 -5.98 -3.85
CA PHE A 31 4.39 -4.93 -4.50
C PHE A 31 3.71 -5.43 -5.79
N PHE A 32 4.46 -5.98 -6.74
CA PHE A 32 3.88 -6.45 -8.00
C PHE A 32 2.89 -7.60 -7.80
N LYS A 33 3.16 -8.51 -6.86
CA LYS A 33 2.23 -9.58 -6.50
C LYS A 33 0.92 -9.01 -5.96
N GLY A 34 1.00 -8.11 -4.98
CA GLY A 34 -0.17 -7.51 -4.35
C GLY A 34 -0.97 -6.63 -5.31
N TYR A 35 -0.30 -5.83 -6.15
CA TYR A 35 -0.97 -5.05 -7.20
C TYR A 35 -1.68 -5.94 -8.23
N SER A 36 -1.04 -7.03 -8.65
CA SER A 36 -1.66 -8.01 -9.55
C SER A 36 -2.88 -8.68 -8.90
N MET A 37 -2.81 -9.01 -7.61
CA MET A 37 -3.94 -9.55 -6.85
C MET A 37 -5.11 -8.56 -6.80
N LEU A 38 -4.85 -7.28 -6.47
CA LEU A 38 -5.90 -6.25 -6.41
C LEU A 38 -6.57 -6.04 -7.77
N THR A 39 -5.79 -5.94 -8.85
CA THR A 39 -6.33 -5.74 -10.20
C THR A 39 -7.15 -6.96 -10.66
N GLN A 40 -6.68 -8.18 -10.41
CA GLN A 40 -7.45 -9.39 -10.70
C GLN A 40 -8.77 -9.46 -9.91
N ALA A 41 -8.75 -9.12 -8.63
CA ALA A 41 -9.95 -9.11 -7.79
C ALA A 41 -10.98 -8.09 -8.30
N PHE A 42 -10.52 -6.91 -8.72
CA PHE A 42 -11.39 -5.88 -9.27
C PHE A 42 -11.95 -6.25 -10.66
N GLU A 43 -11.15 -6.90 -11.50
CA GLU A 43 -11.61 -7.46 -12.78
C GLU A 43 -12.64 -8.59 -12.60
N GLN A 44 -12.51 -9.40 -11.55
CA GLN A 44 -13.53 -10.41 -11.21
C GLN A 44 -14.81 -9.75 -10.72
N TYR A 45 -14.71 -8.74 -9.85
CA TYR A 45 -15.87 -7.95 -9.42
C TYR A 45 -16.65 -7.41 -10.63
N HIS A 46 -15.97 -6.79 -11.59
CA HIS A 46 -16.60 -6.26 -12.82
C HIS A 46 -17.28 -7.31 -13.70
N LYS A 47 -16.86 -8.58 -13.63
CA LYS A 47 -17.51 -9.68 -14.39
C LYS A 47 -18.81 -10.13 -13.74
N ASP A 48 -18.87 -10.05 -12.42
CA ASP A 48 -19.98 -10.59 -11.62
C ASP A 48 -21.03 -9.53 -11.26
N THR A 49 -20.80 -8.26 -11.63
CA THR A 49 -21.70 -7.14 -11.36
C THR A 49 -21.95 -6.26 -12.58
N ALA A 50 -23.16 -5.69 -12.67
CA ALA A 50 -23.46 -4.64 -13.63
C ALA A 50 -22.88 -3.27 -13.22
N CYS A 51 -22.36 -3.14 -12.00
CA CYS A 51 -21.81 -1.89 -11.51
C CYS A 51 -20.36 -1.70 -11.97
N SER A 52 -20.18 -0.90 -13.02
CA SER A 52 -18.87 -0.67 -13.64
C SER A 52 -18.16 0.58 -13.14
N THR A 53 -18.82 1.54 -12.46
CA THR A 53 -18.25 2.84 -12.05
C THR A 53 -18.34 3.06 -10.54
N THR A 54 -17.62 4.06 -10.01
CA THR A 54 -17.72 4.45 -8.59
C THR A 54 -19.12 4.89 -8.15
N ASP A 55 -19.97 5.32 -9.08
CA ASP A 55 -21.28 5.93 -8.77
C ASP A 55 -22.32 4.91 -8.32
N CYS A 56 -22.19 3.67 -8.77
CA CYS A 56 -23.06 2.57 -8.39
C CYS A 56 -22.49 1.69 -7.28
N LEU A 57 -21.28 1.97 -6.79
CA LEU A 57 -20.64 1.15 -5.76
C LEU A 57 -21.49 1.17 -4.48
N PRO A 58 -21.78 0.01 -3.89
CA PRO A 58 -22.58 -0.07 -2.67
C PRO A 58 -21.81 0.55 -1.50
N THR A 59 -22.54 1.04 -0.50
CA THR A 59 -21.96 1.41 0.79
C THR A 59 -21.29 0.19 1.41
N TYR A 60 -20.12 0.38 2.04
CA TYR A 60 -19.27 -0.70 2.55
C TYR A 60 -18.77 -1.62 1.42
N PHE A 61 -18.29 -1.02 0.33
CA PHE A 61 -17.81 -1.69 -0.87
C PHE A 61 -16.82 -2.83 -0.58
N TYR A 62 -15.99 -2.70 0.46
CA TYR A 62 -15.06 -3.76 0.89
C TYR A 62 -15.75 -5.13 1.09
N LYS A 63 -17.02 -5.16 1.55
CA LYS A 63 -17.78 -6.40 1.76
C LYS A 63 -18.02 -7.15 0.46
N TYR A 64 -18.21 -6.41 -0.64
CA TYR A 64 -18.43 -6.95 -1.97
C TYR A 64 -17.13 -7.34 -2.65
N MET A 65 -16.00 -6.76 -2.25
CA MET A 65 -14.68 -7.14 -2.74
C MET A 65 -14.13 -8.41 -2.09
N ARG A 66 -14.45 -8.67 -0.82
CA ARG A 66 -13.95 -9.83 -0.04
C ARG A 66 -14.02 -11.19 -0.76
N PRO A 67 -15.10 -11.57 -1.47
CA PRO A 67 -15.20 -12.86 -2.15
C PRO A 67 -14.11 -13.12 -3.20
N TYR A 68 -13.51 -12.06 -3.77
CA TYR A 68 -12.47 -12.16 -4.79
C TYR A 68 -11.06 -12.28 -4.21
N PHE A 69 -10.93 -12.42 -2.89
CA PHE A 69 -9.66 -12.60 -2.19
C PHE A 69 -9.62 -13.92 -1.42
N LYS A 70 -8.42 -14.50 -1.34
CA LYS A 70 -8.13 -15.59 -0.39
C LYS A 70 -7.78 -14.96 0.96
N ILE A 71 -8.75 -14.95 1.87
CA ILE A 71 -8.66 -14.26 3.16
C ILE A 71 -8.27 -15.25 4.26
N ALA A 72 -7.26 -14.91 5.05
CA ALA A 72 -6.89 -15.62 6.27
C ALA A 72 -7.58 -15.06 7.51
N LYS A 73 -7.83 -13.75 7.53
CA LYS A 73 -8.43 -13.08 8.69
C LYS A 73 -9.26 -11.87 8.28
N TYR A 74 -10.45 -11.74 8.84
CA TYR A 74 -11.27 -10.54 8.72
C TYR A 74 -10.94 -9.55 9.84
N CYS A 75 -10.76 -8.29 9.48
CA CYS A 75 -10.60 -7.19 10.43
C CYS A 75 -11.96 -6.56 10.73
N GLN A 76 -12.21 -6.23 12.00
CA GLN A 76 -13.38 -5.44 12.41
C GLN A 76 -13.16 -3.96 12.11
N VAL A 77 -14.24 -3.23 11.83
CA VAL A 77 -14.23 -1.78 11.63
C VAL A 77 -14.65 -1.13 12.95
N ASP A 78 -13.67 -0.82 13.81
CA ASP A 78 -13.91 -0.33 15.18
C ASP A 78 -12.79 0.65 15.62
N ASN A 79 -13.17 1.71 16.33
CA ASN A 79 -12.26 2.71 16.90
C ASN A 79 -11.48 2.14 18.10
N ASN A 80 -12.06 1.20 18.85
CA ASN A 80 -11.48 0.56 20.02
C ASN A 80 -10.81 -0.78 19.72
N LEU A 81 -10.60 -1.08 18.43
CA LEU A 81 -10.04 -2.35 17.99
C LEU A 81 -8.72 -2.68 18.72
N ASN A 82 -8.65 -3.89 19.28
CA ASN A 82 -7.43 -4.44 19.89
C ASN A 82 -6.88 -5.58 19.02
N ASP A 83 -6.46 -5.23 17.81
CA ASP A 83 -5.92 -6.17 16.84
C ASP A 83 -4.59 -5.65 16.28
N LYS A 84 -3.59 -6.53 16.27
CA LYS A 84 -2.22 -6.23 15.83
C LYS A 84 -2.07 -6.32 14.31
N ASP A 85 -2.96 -7.00 13.62
CA ASP A 85 -2.90 -7.17 12.17
C ASP A 85 -3.72 -6.12 11.41
N CYS A 86 -4.55 -5.36 12.12
CA CYS A 86 -5.56 -4.47 11.55
C CYS A 86 -5.37 -3.03 12.02
N PHE A 87 -5.83 -2.06 11.22
CA PHE A 87 -5.90 -0.65 11.61
C PHE A 87 -7.07 -0.39 12.55
N LYS A 88 -6.89 0.49 13.53
CA LYS A 88 -8.02 1.04 14.29
C LYS A 88 -8.67 2.15 13.49
N ARG A 89 -9.99 2.32 13.65
CA ARG A 89 -10.73 3.36 12.93
C ARG A 89 -10.56 4.75 13.55
N ALA A 90 -10.55 5.77 12.69
CA ALA A 90 -10.59 7.20 13.02
C ALA A 90 -9.51 7.65 14.02
N THR A 91 -8.26 7.21 13.84
CA THR A 91 -7.17 7.49 14.77
C THR A 91 -5.82 7.66 14.06
N THR A 92 -4.74 7.67 14.83
CA THR A 92 -3.36 7.64 14.36
C THR A 92 -2.74 6.29 14.71
N ASP A 93 -2.16 5.60 13.73
CA ASP A 93 -1.40 4.38 13.96
C ASP A 93 0.09 4.68 14.11
N ALA A 94 0.60 4.61 15.34
CA ALA A 94 2.00 4.85 15.66
C ALA A 94 2.96 3.75 15.16
N SER A 95 2.44 2.62 14.67
CA SER A 95 3.24 1.52 14.14
C SER A 95 3.78 1.82 12.73
N TYR A 96 3.18 2.79 12.04
CA TYR A 96 3.58 3.21 10.71
C TYR A 96 4.25 4.57 10.70
N LYS A 97 5.07 4.80 9.68
CA LYS A 97 5.68 6.11 9.39
C LYS A 97 5.29 6.59 7.99
N ASN A 98 5.37 7.91 7.78
CA ASN A 98 5.33 8.46 6.43
C ASN A 98 6.58 8.07 5.64
N PHE A 99 6.58 8.32 4.33
CA PHE A 99 7.62 7.82 3.42
C PHE A 99 9.05 8.28 3.77
N SER A 100 9.21 9.52 4.20
CA SER A 100 10.49 10.10 4.64
C SER A 100 10.88 9.70 6.08
N LYS A 101 10.04 8.93 6.78
CA LYS A 101 10.24 8.45 8.17
C LYS A 101 10.35 9.57 9.20
N THR A 102 9.81 10.74 8.89
CA THR A 102 9.87 11.93 9.76
C THR A 102 8.75 11.96 10.80
N LEU A 103 7.70 11.17 10.61
CA LEU A 103 6.55 11.09 11.51
C LEU A 103 6.51 9.76 12.27
N THR A 104 6.05 9.81 13.52
CA THR A 104 5.84 8.66 14.41
C THR A 104 4.37 8.27 14.47
N GLY A 105 3.76 8.12 13.29
CA GLY A 105 2.38 7.71 13.12
C GLY A 105 1.78 8.23 11.82
N ILE A 106 0.83 7.47 11.26
CA ILE A 106 0.02 7.91 10.13
C ILE A 106 -1.46 7.92 10.51
N SER A 107 -2.25 8.79 9.87
CA SER A 107 -3.71 8.81 10.00
C SER A 107 -4.32 7.53 9.45
N THR A 108 -5.25 6.91 10.18
CA THR A 108 -5.93 5.68 9.74
C THR A 108 -7.18 5.93 8.89
N TYR A 109 -7.65 7.18 8.78
CA TYR A 109 -8.83 7.59 7.99
C TYR A 109 -8.76 7.26 6.49
N MET A 110 -7.60 6.85 5.98
CA MET A 110 -7.43 6.41 4.58
C MET A 110 -7.51 4.89 4.44
N PHE A 111 -7.68 4.15 5.54
CA PHE A 111 -7.45 2.72 5.63
C PHE A 111 -8.45 2.00 6.56
N ASP A 112 -9.51 2.66 7.01
CA ASP A 112 -10.31 2.22 8.17
C ASP A 112 -11.76 1.84 7.89
N ASP A 113 -12.29 2.07 6.68
CA ASP A 113 -13.67 1.71 6.35
C ASP A 113 -13.86 0.22 6.03
N GLY A 114 -12.78 -0.53 5.83
CA GLY A 114 -12.81 -1.98 5.63
C GLY A 114 -11.45 -2.59 5.47
N GLN A 115 -11.25 -3.81 5.96
CA GLN A 115 -9.94 -4.47 5.91
C GLN A 115 -10.03 -5.99 6.08
N PHE A 116 -8.98 -6.66 5.62
CA PHE A 116 -8.73 -8.09 5.83
C PHE A 116 -7.26 -8.43 5.56
N VAL A 117 -6.80 -9.53 6.13
CA VAL A 117 -5.48 -10.12 5.89
C VAL A 117 -5.63 -11.29 4.94
N THR A 118 -4.85 -11.31 3.87
CA THR A 118 -4.82 -12.39 2.89
C THR A 118 -4.01 -13.60 3.39
N VAL A 119 -4.18 -14.76 2.74
CA VAL A 119 -3.46 -15.99 3.11
C VAL A 119 -1.93 -15.90 2.99
N ASP A 120 -1.42 -14.96 2.21
CA ASP A 120 0.01 -14.67 2.10
C ASP A 120 0.49 -13.55 3.05
N GLY A 121 -0.39 -13.08 3.94
CA GLY A 121 -0.05 -12.15 5.02
C GLY A 121 -0.13 -10.67 4.65
N MET A 122 -0.59 -10.31 3.45
CA MET A 122 -0.81 -8.90 3.08
C MET A 122 -2.05 -8.36 3.78
N LEU A 123 -2.02 -7.09 4.18
CA LEU A 123 -3.19 -6.38 4.70
C LEU A 123 -3.78 -5.52 3.59
N VAL A 124 -5.03 -5.78 3.24
CA VAL A 124 -5.81 -4.96 2.29
C VAL A 124 -6.78 -4.12 3.09
N THR A 125 -6.83 -2.83 2.80
CA THR A 125 -7.69 -1.86 3.46
C THR A 125 -8.49 -1.06 2.43
N PHE A 126 -9.57 -0.43 2.87
CA PHE A 126 -10.49 0.33 2.03
C PHE A 126 -10.84 1.64 2.73
N GLU A 127 -10.98 2.69 1.94
CA GLU A 127 -11.58 3.96 2.32
C GLU A 127 -12.66 4.30 1.30
N GLN A 128 -13.88 4.58 1.76
CA GLN A 128 -15.01 4.90 0.89
C GLN A 128 -15.62 6.23 1.30
N GLN A 129 -15.14 7.29 0.66
CA GLN A 129 -15.59 8.65 0.96
C GLN A 129 -17.07 8.83 0.63
N THR A 130 -17.81 9.45 1.55
CA THR A 130 -19.25 9.69 1.45
C THR A 130 -19.60 11.07 0.87
N SER A 131 -18.60 11.90 0.53
CA SER A 131 -18.78 13.24 -0.04
C SER A 131 -19.13 13.22 -1.53
N ALA A 132 -19.47 14.39 -2.09
CA ALA A 132 -20.01 14.57 -3.44
C ALA A 132 -19.17 13.96 -4.60
N ASN A 133 -17.91 13.58 -4.35
CA ASN A 133 -17.01 12.98 -5.35
C ASN A 133 -16.65 11.50 -5.06
N ARG A 134 -17.38 10.81 -4.17
CA ARG A 134 -17.33 9.37 -3.82
C ARG A 134 -16.04 8.65 -4.24
N LYS A 135 -14.91 9.08 -3.69
CA LYS A 135 -13.62 8.45 -3.99
C LYS A 135 -13.51 7.17 -3.19
N VAL A 136 -13.07 6.12 -3.87
CA VAL A 136 -12.77 4.84 -3.25
C VAL A 136 -11.28 4.59 -3.35
N PHE A 137 -10.65 4.42 -2.20
CA PHE A 137 -9.26 4.06 -2.10
C PHE A 137 -9.11 2.65 -1.56
N VAL A 138 -8.04 1.99 -1.99
CA VAL A 138 -7.64 0.67 -1.53
C VAL A 138 -6.20 0.80 -1.03
N GLY A 139 -5.99 0.57 0.25
CA GLY A 139 -4.66 0.45 0.82
C GLY A 139 -4.16 -0.99 0.74
N LEU A 140 -2.87 -1.16 0.58
CA LEU A 140 -2.22 -2.46 0.52
C LEU A 140 -0.89 -2.43 1.24
N ASP A 141 -0.84 -3.08 2.40
CA ASP A 141 0.42 -3.45 3.03
C ASP A 141 0.88 -4.80 2.46
N THR A 142 1.93 -4.74 1.67
CA THR A 142 2.47 -5.87 0.89
C THR A 142 3.27 -6.87 1.73
N THR A 143 3.68 -6.50 2.94
CA THR A 143 4.45 -7.35 3.85
C THR A 143 3.64 -7.78 5.07
N GLY A 144 2.60 -7.02 5.40
CA GLY A 144 1.72 -7.21 6.54
C GLY A 144 2.18 -6.43 7.76
N ARG A 145 1.21 -5.89 8.51
CA ARG A 145 1.42 -4.95 9.63
C ARG A 145 2.37 -5.42 10.73
N GLN A 146 2.47 -6.74 10.95
CA GLN A 146 3.37 -7.30 11.96
C GLN A 146 4.80 -7.56 11.44
N LYS A 147 4.99 -7.69 10.12
CA LYS A 147 6.28 -8.02 9.52
C LYS A 147 7.09 -6.77 9.19
N GLY A 148 6.41 -5.68 8.82
CA GLY A 148 7.04 -4.41 8.49
C GLY A 148 7.74 -4.40 7.12
N PRO A 149 8.39 -3.29 6.75
CA PRO A 149 8.84 -2.17 7.59
C PRO A 149 7.79 -1.16 8.10
N ASN A 150 6.52 -1.24 7.71
CA ASN A 150 5.41 -0.36 8.09
C ASN A 150 5.68 1.11 7.74
N ILE A 151 5.99 1.36 6.46
CA ILE A 151 6.26 2.68 5.92
C ILE A 151 5.33 2.94 4.74
N LEU A 152 4.54 3.99 4.87
CA LEU A 152 3.70 4.48 3.80
C LEU A 152 4.58 4.84 2.57
N GLY A 153 4.27 4.24 1.43
CA GLY A 153 5.00 4.39 0.18
C GLY A 153 6.20 3.44 0.00
N GLN A 154 6.47 2.54 0.95
CA GLN A 154 7.52 1.51 0.82
C GLN A 154 6.97 0.09 0.87
N ASP A 155 6.06 -0.20 1.81
CA ASP A 155 5.34 -1.48 1.89
C ASP A 155 3.83 -1.31 2.01
N LEU A 156 3.36 -0.18 2.56
CA LEU A 156 1.97 0.26 2.50
C LEU A 156 1.74 1.22 1.33
N PHE A 157 0.93 0.82 0.35
CA PHE A 157 0.64 1.58 -0.87
C PHE A 157 -0.84 1.93 -0.97
N LEU A 158 -1.14 3.01 -1.70
CA LEU A 158 -2.51 3.49 -1.93
C LEU A 158 -2.88 3.41 -3.40
N PHE A 159 -4.07 2.89 -3.68
CA PHE A 159 -4.69 2.80 -4.99
C PHE A 159 -6.05 3.49 -4.95
N GLN A 160 -6.51 3.99 -6.10
CA GLN A 160 -7.80 4.65 -6.22
C GLN A 160 -8.58 4.05 -7.39
N ILE A 161 -9.89 3.88 -7.22
CA ILE A 161 -10.78 3.60 -8.33
C ILE A 161 -11.11 4.93 -9.03
N VAL A 162 -10.77 5.03 -10.31
CA VAL A 162 -10.99 6.20 -11.16
C VAL A 162 -11.85 5.79 -12.37
N ASN A 163 -12.98 6.47 -12.57
CA ASN A 163 -13.80 6.26 -13.75
C ASN A 163 -13.12 6.86 -14.99
N LYS A 164 -13.00 6.07 -16.05
CA LYS A 164 -12.61 6.50 -17.40
C LYS A 164 -13.72 6.07 -18.35
N GLY A 165 -14.56 7.02 -18.75
CA GLY A 165 -15.80 6.72 -19.47
C GLY A 165 -16.81 6.03 -18.56
N ASP A 166 -17.35 4.90 -19.01
CA ASP A 166 -18.37 4.09 -18.35
C ASP A 166 -17.79 2.99 -17.45
N ARG A 167 -16.48 3.03 -17.18
CA ARG A 167 -15.78 2.01 -16.39
C ARG A 167 -14.78 2.60 -15.39
N GLY A 168 -14.80 2.08 -14.18
CA GLY A 168 -13.84 2.31 -13.11
C GLY A 168 -12.59 1.45 -13.30
N PHE A 169 -11.43 2.04 -13.01
CA PHE A 169 -10.14 1.38 -13.05
C PHE A 169 -9.42 1.58 -11.73
N LEU A 170 -8.85 0.51 -11.17
CA LEU A 170 -7.97 0.61 -10.02
C LEU A 170 -6.60 1.11 -10.48
N LEU A 171 -6.25 2.34 -10.11
CA LEU A 171 -4.99 2.99 -10.49
C LEU A 171 -4.13 3.22 -9.25
N PRO A 172 -2.79 3.11 -9.36
CA PRO A 172 -1.91 3.54 -8.28
C PRO A 172 -2.04 5.05 -8.06
N VAL A 173 -2.22 5.47 -6.81
CA VAL A 173 -2.27 6.90 -6.49
C VAL A 173 -0.93 7.55 -6.88
N GLY A 174 -1.02 8.75 -7.44
CA GLY A 174 0.07 9.45 -8.12
C GLY A 174 0.05 9.29 -9.64
N ALA A 175 -0.78 8.39 -10.20
CA ALA A 175 -1.03 8.32 -11.63
C ALA A 175 -2.00 9.43 -12.09
N GLU A 176 -2.02 9.69 -13.39
CA GLU A 176 -2.93 10.65 -14.01
C GLU A 176 -4.41 10.32 -13.68
N GLY A 177 -5.15 11.34 -13.24
CA GLY A 177 -6.56 11.23 -12.85
C GLY A 177 -6.81 10.76 -11.41
N THR A 178 -5.77 10.38 -10.66
CA THR A 178 -5.91 10.06 -9.23
C THR A 178 -5.83 11.32 -8.35
N ALA A 179 -6.27 11.22 -7.10
CA ALA A 179 -6.07 12.22 -6.07
C ALA A 179 -4.60 12.25 -5.61
N TYR A 180 -4.25 13.23 -4.75
CA TYR A 180 -2.91 13.35 -4.16
C TYR A 180 -1.79 13.44 -5.22
N THR A 181 -1.99 14.30 -6.21
CA THR A 181 -1.00 14.60 -7.25
C THR A 181 0.06 15.56 -6.73
N GLY A 182 1.34 15.29 -7.05
CA GLY A 182 2.47 16.16 -6.73
C GLY A 182 3.59 15.44 -5.97
N ASP A 183 4.80 15.99 -6.04
CA ASP A 183 6.00 15.33 -5.51
C ASP A 183 6.01 15.22 -3.98
N ASN A 184 5.30 16.10 -3.27
CA ASN A 184 5.24 16.10 -1.81
C ASN A 184 4.58 14.83 -1.23
N TYR A 185 3.79 14.12 -2.04
CA TYR A 185 3.14 12.85 -1.67
C TYR A 185 3.97 11.62 -1.98
N CYS A 186 5.15 11.76 -2.59
CA CYS A 186 6.15 10.71 -2.68
C CYS A 186 7.57 11.31 -2.82
N SER A 187 8.10 11.77 -1.69
CA SER A 187 9.44 12.36 -1.60
C SER A 187 10.17 11.92 -0.35
N LEU A 188 11.45 11.59 -0.47
CA LEU A 188 12.32 11.24 0.67
C LEU A 188 12.64 12.43 1.58
N THR A 189 12.31 13.66 1.15
CA THR A 189 12.59 14.91 1.89
C THR A 189 11.33 15.64 2.36
N SER A 190 10.15 15.20 1.94
CA SER A 190 8.88 15.83 2.35
C SER A 190 8.53 15.47 3.79
N HIS A 191 8.08 16.46 4.56
CA HIS A 191 7.59 16.29 5.94
C HIS A 191 6.06 16.17 6.03
N GLU A 192 5.37 16.14 4.88
CA GLU A 192 3.91 16.05 4.83
C GLU A 192 3.39 14.79 5.52
N THR A 193 2.23 14.93 6.17
CA THR A 193 1.54 13.82 6.85
C THR A 193 1.08 12.74 5.87
N MET A 194 0.75 13.15 4.65
CA MET A 194 0.29 12.28 3.55
C MET A 194 1.45 11.82 2.64
N ASN A 195 2.71 12.11 3.00
CA ASN A 195 3.87 11.69 2.21
C ASN A 195 3.96 10.16 2.16
N GLY A 196 3.81 9.61 0.96
CA GLY A 196 3.76 8.19 0.66
C GLY A 196 2.50 7.76 -0.10
N TYR A 197 1.41 8.56 -0.07
CA TYR A 197 0.19 8.25 -0.82
C TYR A 197 0.43 8.08 -2.32
N ALA A 198 1.27 8.92 -2.93
CA ALA A 198 1.55 8.86 -4.37
C ALA A 198 2.67 7.90 -4.76
N CYS A 199 3.26 7.17 -3.82
CA CYS A 199 4.41 6.32 -4.11
C CYS A 199 4.08 5.05 -4.89
N ALA A 200 2.81 4.62 -4.92
CA ALA A 200 2.40 3.47 -5.72
C ALA A 200 2.70 3.68 -7.21
N ALA A 201 2.49 4.90 -7.74
CA ALA A 201 2.75 5.20 -9.14
C ALA A 201 4.25 5.15 -9.46
N LYS A 202 5.10 5.72 -8.59
CA LYS A 202 6.57 5.65 -8.75
C LYS A 202 7.09 4.22 -8.59
N ALA A 203 6.57 3.45 -7.63
CA ALA A 203 6.91 2.05 -7.43
C ALA A 203 6.58 1.17 -8.66
N LEU A 204 5.48 1.48 -9.35
CA LEU A 204 5.08 0.79 -10.58
C LEU A 204 5.95 1.20 -11.78
N ALA A 205 6.24 2.49 -11.95
CA ALA A 205 6.90 3.03 -13.13
C ALA A 205 8.44 2.95 -13.09
N GLU A 206 9.06 3.16 -11.92
CA GLU A 206 10.52 3.27 -11.79
C GLU A 206 11.16 1.93 -11.43
N LYS A 207 12.03 1.41 -12.31
CA LYS A 207 12.69 0.12 -12.09
C LYS A 207 13.51 0.05 -10.80
N ASP A 208 14.14 1.17 -10.45
CA ASP A 208 15.04 1.28 -9.30
C ASP A 208 14.39 1.91 -8.07
N PHE A 209 13.07 2.15 -8.05
CA PHE A 209 12.36 2.74 -6.91
C PHE A 209 12.78 2.11 -5.57
N PHE A 210 12.65 0.78 -5.48
CA PHE A 210 12.95 0.03 -4.27
C PHE A 210 14.44 -0.02 -3.92
N LYS A 211 15.33 0.19 -4.90
CA LYS A 211 16.79 0.26 -4.66
C LYS A 211 17.22 1.61 -4.09
N LYS A 212 16.41 2.66 -4.28
CA LYS A 212 16.65 4.00 -3.71
C LYS A 212 16.23 4.10 -2.25
N LEU A 213 15.49 3.11 -1.73
CA LEU A 213 15.06 3.06 -0.34
C LEU A 213 16.25 2.75 0.56
N LYS A 214 16.43 3.58 1.60
CA LYS A 214 17.47 3.41 2.62
C LYS A 214 16.93 2.69 3.85
#